data_AF-A0AAF0Y2E4-F1
#
_entry.id   AF-A0AAF0Y2E4-F1
#
_cell.length_a   1.000
_cell.length_b   1.000
_cell.length_c   1.000
_cell.angle_alpha   90.00
_cell.angle_beta   90.00
_cell.angle_gamma   90.00
#
_symmetry.space_group_name_H-M   'P 1'
#
loop_
_entity.id
_entity.type
_entity.pdbx_description
1 polymer ?
#
loop_
_entity_poly.entity_id
_entity_poly.type
_entity_poly.pdbx_seq_one_letter_code
_entity_poly.pdbx_strand_id
1 'polypeptide(L)'
;MASEDVLPTLILVAIVYGLYRWLTGPKDPADVFRGVRREMVESVHAAFPDVPVDAVVYSLTRTRNAQSTSEIILDRGSLPTPPPTFIVPDHLRPAARVPVAPAKAAPPPKPVSLIERYGLASRVSSAADAEPAGGRWEADRAAREAELKSRKERMILDARRRMLEKQKKAEAAPVDPATAE
;
A
#
# COMPACT_ATOMS: atom_id res chain seq x y z
N MET A 1 -63.62 32.31 2.41
CA MET A 1 -62.62 32.42 1.33
C MET A 1 -61.23 32.70 1.91
N ALA A 2 -60.79 31.96 2.93
CA ALA A 2 -59.46 32.17 3.55
C ALA A 2 -58.69 30.86 3.79
N SER A 3 -59.29 29.70 3.49
CA SER A 3 -58.73 28.37 3.71
C SER A 3 -58.07 27.77 2.47
N GLU A 4 -58.37 28.29 1.27
CA GLU A 4 -57.86 27.77 -0.01
C GLU A 4 -56.41 28.22 -0.30
N ASP A 5 -55.95 29.31 0.31
CA ASP A 5 -54.58 29.82 0.17
C ASP A 5 -53.61 29.26 1.24
N VAL A 6 -54.10 28.61 2.29
CA VAL A 6 -53.26 28.14 3.40
C VAL A 6 -52.28 27.05 2.93
N LEU A 7 -52.76 26.13 2.08
CA LEU A 7 -51.98 25.01 1.58
C LEU A 7 -50.80 25.44 0.67
N PRO A 8 -50.99 26.29 -0.36
CA PRO A 8 -49.87 26.78 -1.17
C PRO A 8 -48.90 27.65 -0.36
N THR A 9 -49.37 28.41 0.62
CA THR A 9 -48.51 29.25 1.47
C THR A 9 -47.58 28.42 2.36
N LEU A 10 -48.08 27.32 2.94
CA LEU A 10 -47.25 26.39 3.72
C LEU A 10 -46.19 25.70 2.85
N ILE A 11 -46.52 25.34 1.62
CA ILE A 11 -45.58 24.74 0.66
C ILE A 11 -44.47 25.74 0.31
N LEU A 12 -44.82 27.00 0.03
CA LEU A 12 -43.85 28.07 -0.25
C LEU A 12 -42.88 28.27 0.93
N VAL A 13 -43.40 28.35 2.15
CA VAL A 13 -42.59 28.50 3.37
C VAL A 13 -41.68 27.29 3.58
N ALA A 14 -42.16 26.07 3.32
CA ALA A 14 -41.34 24.86 3.41
C ALA A 14 -40.21 24.83 2.37
N ILE A 15 -40.48 25.28 1.14
CA ILE A 15 -39.46 25.38 0.08
C ILE A 15 -38.42 26.45 0.45
N VAL A 16 -38.85 27.63 0.87
CA VAL A 16 -37.95 28.72 1.30
C VAL A 16 -37.12 28.28 2.52
N TYR A 17 -37.74 27.61 3.49
CA TYR A 17 -37.03 27.06 4.64
C TYR A 17 -36.07 25.93 4.23
N GLY A 18 -36.44 25.06 3.29
CA GLY A 18 -35.57 24.03 2.74
C GLY A 18 -34.35 24.62 2.02
N LEU A 19 -34.55 25.65 1.19
CA LEU A 19 -33.46 26.39 0.55
C LEU A 19 -32.60 27.13 1.57
N TYR A 20 -33.21 27.77 2.56
CA TYR A 20 -32.47 28.45 3.64
C TYR A 20 -31.67 27.44 4.46
N ARG A 21 -32.26 26.31 4.84
CA ARG A 21 -31.60 25.21 5.58
C ARG A 21 -30.49 24.55 4.78
N TRP A 22 -30.60 24.52 3.45
CA TRP A 22 -29.58 24.02 2.54
C TRP A 22 -28.44 25.02 2.34
N LEU A 23 -28.77 26.30 2.12
CA LEU A 23 -27.79 27.37 1.91
C LEU A 23 -27.04 27.73 3.21
N THR A 24 -27.71 27.62 4.35
CA THR A 24 -27.17 27.85 5.69
C THR A 24 -26.86 26.54 6.41
N GLY A 25 -26.80 25.43 5.65
CA GLY A 25 -26.50 24.11 6.18
C GLY A 25 -25.19 24.13 6.99
N PRO A 26 -25.10 23.34 8.08
CA PRO A 26 -23.97 23.39 8.99
C PRO A 26 -22.67 23.13 8.21
N LYS A 27 -21.78 24.12 8.19
CA LYS A 27 -20.37 23.87 7.87
C LYS A 27 -19.87 22.96 8.97
N ASP A 28 -19.73 21.66 8.67
CA ASP A 28 -19.11 20.72 9.57
C ASP A 28 -17.79 21.34 10.09
N PRO A 29 -17.53 21.29 11.41
CA PRO A 29 -16.26 21.77 11.93
C PRO A 29 -15.15 21.09 11.14
N ALA A 30 -14.23 21.87 10.59
CA ALA A 30 -13.18 21.38 9.71
C ALA A 30 -12.49 20.19 10.37
N ASP A 31 -12.70 18.99 9.81
CA ASP A 31 -12.08 17.78 10.30
C ASP A 31 -10.56 17.95 10.18
N VAL A 32 -9.91 18.16 11.33
CA VAL A 32 -8.47 18.45 11.45
C VAL A 32 -7.64 17.29 10.88
N PHE A 33 -8.24 16.10 10.81
CA PHE A 33 -7.62 14.89 10.30
C PHE A 33 -7.94 14.61 8.83
N ARG A 34 -8.64 15.51 8.14
CA ARG A 34 -8.98 15.35 6.72
C ARG A 34 -7.72 15.17 5.87
N GLY A 35 -7.58 13.99 5.29
CA GLY A 35 -6.45 13.62 4.43
C GLY A 35 -5.31 12.93 5.16
N VAL A 36 -5.38 12.76 6.49
CA VAL A 36 -4.47 11.88 7.21
C VAL A 36 -5.00 10.46 7.12
N ARG A 37 -4.18 9.56 6.61
CA ARG A 37 -4.54 8.15 6.41
C ARG A 37 -3.63 7.29 7.26
N ARG A 38 -4.15 6.18 7.77
CA ARG A 38 -3.42 5.28 8.67
C ARG A 38 -2.14 4.76 8.04
N GLU A 39 -2.17 4.44 6.75
CA GLU A 39 -1.00 3.97 5.99
C GLU A 39 0.14 4.98 5.95
N MET A 40 -0.16 6.28 6.02
CA MET A 40 0.86 7.34 6.05
C MET A 40 1.50 7.46 7.43
N VAL A 41 0.72 7.25 8.49
CA VAL A 41 1.23 7.21 9.86
C VAL A 41 2.10 5.97 10.06
N GLU A 42 1.63 4.81 9.57
CA GLU A 42 2.35 3.55 9.66
C GLU A 42 3.67 3.57 8.88
N SER A 43 3.71 4.17 7.68
CA SER A 43 4.95 4.24 6.90
C SER A 43 6.02 5.09 7.57
N VAL A 44 5.64 6.27 8.09
CA VAL A 44 6.55 7.17 8.82
C VAL A 44 7.00 6.52 10.13
N HIS A 45 6.08 5.94 10.90
CA HIS A 45 6.41 5.29 12.18
C HIS A 45 7.27 4.02 11.99
N ALA A 46 7.11 3.30 10.88
CA ALA A 46 7.97 2.17 10.55
C ALA A 46 9.41 2.59 10.19
N ALA A 47 9.58 3.77 9.60
CA ALA A 47 10.90 4.34 9.30
C ALA A 47 11.56 4.98 10.53
N PHE A 48 10.77 5.61 11.40
CA PHE A 48 11.22 6.36 12.57
C PHE A 48 10.46 5.92 13.83
N PRO A 49 10.83 4.78 14.43
CA PRO A 49 10.13 4.25 15.61
C PRO A 49 10.36 5.09 16.88
N ASP A 50 11.43 5.86 16.91
CA ASP A 50 11.85 6.81 17.94
C ASP A 50 10.99 8.09 17.99
N VAL A 51 10.24 8.38 16.92
CA VAL A 51 9.38 9.56 16.83
C VAL A 51 7.97 9.22 17.35
N PRO A 52 7.38 10.05 18.25
CA PRO A 52 6.07 9.78 18.81
C PRO A 52 4.96 9.91 17.75
N VAL A 53 4.02 8.96 17.77
CA VAL A 53 2.90 8.86 16.83
C VAL A 53 2.07 10.15 16.79
N ASP A 54 1.88 10.82 17.94
CA ASP A 54 1.08 12.03 18.02
C ASP A 54 1.70 13.20 17.24
N ALA A 55 3.03 13.30 17.27
CA ALA A 55 3.76 14.28 16.49
C ALA A 55 3.73 13.95 14.99
N VAL A 56 3.77 12.66 14.63
CA VAL A 56 3.60 12.19 13.24
C VAL A 56 2.23 12.60 12.71
N VAL A 57 1.16 12.27 13.43
CA VAL A 57 -0.22 12.62 13.03
C VAL A 57 -0.38 14.14 12.94
N TYR A 58 0.13 14.89 13.91
CA TYR A 58 0.09 16.35 13.89
C TYR A 58 0.81 16.94 12.67
N SER A 59 2.02 16.45 12.37
CA SER A 59 2.76 16.91 11.18
C SER A 59 2.01 16.56 9.89
N LEU A 60 1.40 15.38 9.80
CA LEU A 60 0.62 14.92 8.67
C LEU A 60 -0.65 15.76 8.45
N THR A 61 -1.25 16.32 9.50
CA THR A 61 -2.37 17.27 9.32
C THR A 61 -1.95 18.52 8.54
N ARG A 62 -0.67 18.91 8.63
CA ARG A 62 -0.11 20.12 8.00
C ARG A 62 0.51 19.82 6.63
N THR A 63 1.28 18.75 6.51
CA THR A 63 1.97 18.37 5.26
C THR A 63 1.07 17.58 4.32
N ARG A 64 0.11 16.81 4.85
CA ARG A 64 -0.76 15.88 4.11
C ARG A 64 -0.01 14.83 3.28
N ASN A 65 1.28 14.64 3.53
CA ASN A 65 2.13 13.71 2.80
C ASN A 65 3.15 13.07 3.75
N ALA A 66 3.20 11.73 3.74
CA ALA A 66 4.19 10.96 4.48
C ALA A 66 5.63 11.32 4.09
N GLN A 67 5.88 11.53 2.80
CA GLN A 67 7.24 11.80 2.31
C GLN A 67 7.77 13.13 2.83
N SER A 68 6.96 14.19 2.74
CA SER A 68 7.34 15.50 3.26
C SER A 68 7.50 15.49 4.78
N THR A 69 6.70 14.70 5.50
CA THR A 69 6.90 14.49 6.94
C THR A 69 8.24 13.79 7.22
N SER A 70 8.59 12.75 6.45
CA SER A 70 9.88 12.07 6.56
C SER A 70 11.06 13.02 6.29
N GLU A 71 10.96 13.87 5.27
CA GLU A 71 11.99 14.88 4.97
C GLU A 71 12.17 15.86 6.12
N ILE A 72 11.08 16.34 6.73
CA ILE A 72 11.16 17.22 7.90
C ILE A 72 11.85 16.52 9.09
N ILE A 73 11.58 15.23 9.29
CA ILE A 73 12.23 14.43 10.34
C ILE A 73 13.73 14.34 10.07
N LEU A 74 14.12 14.12 8.81
CA LEU A 74 15.54 14.03 8.43
C LEU A 74 16.27 15.38 8.56
N ASP A 75 15.62 16.48 8.17
CA ASP A 75 16.22 17.82 8.21
C ASP A 75 16.33 18.38 9.63
N ARG A 76 15.28 18.18 10.46
CA ARG A 76 15.18 18.78 11.80
C ARG A 76 15.50 17.81 12.93
N GLY A 77 15.64 16.52 12.63
CA GLY A 77 15.82 15.44 13.62
C GLY A 77 14.62 15.21 14.53
N SER A 78 13.55 16.00 14.43
CA SER A 78 12.37 15.92 15.30
C SER A 78 11.15 16.60 14.68
N LEU A 79 9.96 16.14 15.07
CA LEU A 79 8.68 16.72 14.66
C LEU A 79 8.19 17.80 15.62
N PRO A 80 7.40 18.77 15.13
CA PRO A 80 6.78 19.78 16.00
C PRO A 80 5.91 19.11 17.06
N THR A 81 6.13 19.47 18.31
CA THR A 81 5.35 18.95 19.45
C THR A 81 3.88 19.36 19.28
N PRO A 82 2.94 18.39 19.30
CA PRO A 82 1.53 18.70 19.19
C PRO A 82 1.05 19.50 20.41
N PRO A 83 0.07 20.40 20.25
CA PRO A 83 -0.55 21.08 21.38
C PRO A 83 -1.24 20.06 22.30
N PRO A 84 -1.28 20.29 23.62
CA PRO A 84 -1.79 19.32 24.60
C PRO A 84 -3.28 18.99 24.46
N THR A 85 -4.03 19.77 23.67
CA THR A 85 -5.44 19.51 23.33
C THR A 85 -5.61 18.59 22.11
N PHE A 86 -4.52 18.15 21.47
CA PHE A 86 -4.58 17.34 20.26
C PHE A 86 -4.80 15.87 20.60
N ILE A 87 -6.06 15.43 20.52
CA ILE A 87 -6.44 14.04 20.75
C ILE A 87 -6.42 13.31 19.41
N VAL A 88 -5.47 12.39 19.24
CA VAL A 88 -5.38 11.54 18.04
C VAL A 88 -6.48 10.48 18.07
N PRO A 89 -7.30 10.36 17.01
CA PRO A 89 -8.28 9.29 16.89
C PRO A 89 -7.61 7.91 16.82
N ASP A 90 -8.19 6.92 17.50
CA ASP A 90 -7.63 5.54 17.55
C ASP A 90 -7.50 4.89 16.16
N HIS A 91 -8.32 5.28 15.19
CA HIS A 91 -8.25 4.74 13.82
C HIS A 91 -6.98 5.15 13.05
N LEU A 92 -6.28 6.19 13.48
CA LEU A 92 -5.01 6.65 12.91
C LEU A 92 -3.80 6.08 13.65
N ARG A 93 -4.00 5.49 14.82
CA ARG A 93 -2.91 4.91 15.59
C ARG A 93 -2.42 3.64 14.90
N PRO A 94 -1.10 3.49 14.65
CA PRO A 94 -0.56 2.24 14.17
C PRO A 94 -0.94 1.11 15.13
N ALA A 95 -1.45 0.01 14.61
CA ALA A 95 -1.67 -1.18 15.44
C ALA A 95 -0.31 -1.60 16.02
N ALA A 96 -0.21 -1.64 17.35
CA ALA A 96 0.99 -2.14 18.01
C ALA A 96 1.32 -3.52 17.42
N ARG A 97 2.47 -3.63 16.75
CA ARG A 97 2.98 -4.91 16.27
C ARG A 97 3.32 -5.73 17.51
N VAL A 98 2.34 -6.49 18.01
CA VAL A 98 2.63 -7.62 18.88
C VAL A 98 3.63 -8.47 18.11
N PRO A 99 4.81 -8.81 18.66
CA PRO A 99 5.69 -9.75 18.00
C PRO A 99 4.88 -11.01 17.73
N VAL A 100 4.63 -11.27 16.46
CA VAL A 100 3.94 -12.48 16.02
C VAL A 100 4.88 -13.62 16.41
N ALA A 101 4.59 -14.25 17.55
CA ALA A 101 5.15 -15.56 17.86
C ALA A 101 4.93 -16.43 16.61
N PRO A 102 5.93 -17.16 16.12
CA PRO A 102 5.79 -17.94 14.90
C PRO A 102 4.60 -18.89 15.09
N ALA A 103 3.48 -18.57 14.44
CA ALA A 103 2.36 -19.48 14.38
C ALA A 103 2.92 -20.76 13.76
N LYS A 104 2.82 -21.86 14.51
CA LYS A 104 3.23 -23.19 14.06
C LYS A 104 2.44 -23.47 12.78
N ALA A 105 3.07 -23.20 11.64
CA ALA A 105 2.46 -23.37 10.35
C ALA A 105 2.04 -24.83 10.23
N ALA A 106 0.78 -25.06 9.87
CA ALA A 106 0.37 -26.35 9.32
C ALA A 106 1.37 -26.71 8.20
N PRO A 107 1.74 -28.00 8.04
CA PRO A 107 2.76 -28.41 7.08
C PRO A 107 2.42 -27.79 5.72
N PRO A 108 3.36 -27.04 5.10
CA PRO A 108 3.08 -26.41 3.83
C PRO A 108 2.66 -27.51 2.84
N PRO A 109 1.59 -27.31 2.06
CA PRO A 109 1.37 -28.17 0.91
C PRO A 109 2.66 -28.20 0.10
N LYS A 110 3.00 -29.38 -0.45
CA LYS A 110 4.20 -29.62 -1.26
C LYS A 110 4.52 -28.37 -2.10
N PRO A 111 5.77 -27.88 -2.14
CA PRO A 111 6.10 -26.65 -2.84
C PRO A 111 5.74 -26.79 -4.32
N VAL A 112 4.58 -26.26 -4.72
CA VAL A 112 4.15 -26.24 -6.12
C VAL A 112 5.13 -25.36 -6.86
N SER A 113 5.77 -25.91 -7.89
CA SER A 113 6.76 -25.15 -8.64
C SER A 113 6.10 -23.94 -9.32
N LEU A 114 6.81 -22.81 -9.43
CA LEU A 114 6.29 -21.65 -10.16
C LEU A 114 5.94 -22.00 -11.63
N ILE A 115 6.62 -23.01 -12.19
CA ILE A 115 6.35 -23.53 -13.53
C ILE A 115 4.95 -24.17 -13.59
N GLU A 116 4.58 -24.98 -12.60
CA GLU A 116 3.24 -25.58 -12.50
C GLU A 116 2.17 -24.52 -12.22
N ARG A 117 2.43 -23.59 -11.30
CA ARG A 117 1.48 -22.54 -10.93
C ARG A 117 1.09 -21.65 -12.11
N TYR A 118 2.03 -21.40 -13.02
CA TYR A 118 1.82 -20.56 -14.20
C TYR A 118 1.66 -21.37 -15.50
N GLY A 119 1.57 -22.71 -15.44
CA GLY A 119 1.38 -23.55 -16.63
C GLY A 119 2.51 -23.45 -17.68
N LEU A 120 3.75 -23.21 -17.24
CA LEU A 120 4.89 -22.92 -18.11
C LEU A 120 5.64 -24.17 -18.60
N ALA A 121 5.15 -25.37 -18.30
CA ALA A 121 5.85 -26.62 -18.59
C ALA A 121 6.21 -26.80 -20.08
N SER A 122 5.31 -26.45 -21.00
CA SER A 122 5.56 -26.53 -22.45
C SER A 122 6.61 -25.51 -22.94
N ARG A 123 6.69 -24.36 -22.28
CA ARG A 123 7.63 -23.28 -22.64
C ARG A 123 9.04 -23.53 -22.14
N VAL A 124 9.21 -24.31 -21.07
CA VAL A 124 10.54 -24.72 -20.57
C VAL A 124 11.29 -25.52 -21.64
N SER A 125 10.60 -26.37 -22.40
CA SER A 125 11.22 -27.19 -23.46
C SER A 125 11.58 -26.40 -24.73
N SER A 126 10.95 -25.25 -24.96
CA SER A 126 11.08 -24.46 -26.21
C SER A 126 11.86 -23.15 -26.02
N ALA A 127 12.55 -23.01 -24.89
CA ALA A 127 13.03 -21.73 -24.38
C ALA A 127 14.34 -21.26 -25.05
N ALA A 128 14.46 -21.24 -26.38
CA ALA A 128 15.68 -20.78 -27.04
C ALA A 128 15.69 -19.26 -27.29
N ASP A 129 14.55 -18.63 -27.59
CA ASP A 129 14.56 -17.26 -28.12
C ASP A 129 13.43 -16.40 -27.54
N ALA A 130 13.77 -15.51 -26.59
CA ALA A 130 12.85 -14.46 -26.17
C ALA A 130 13.62 -13.17 -25.87
N GLU A 131 13.65 -12.28 -26.86
CA GLU A 131 14.22 -10.94 -26.77
C GLU A 131 13.58 -10.09 -25.64
N PRO A 132 14.33 -9.15 -25.03
CA PRO A 132 13.83 -8.30 -23.96
C PRO A 132 12.72 -7.36 -24.49
N ALA A 133 11.47 -7.60 -24.08
CA ALA A 133 10.39 -6.66 -24.34
C ALA A 133 10.66 -5.35 -23.56
N GLY A 134 10.79 -4.26 -24.31
CA GLY A 134 11.14 -2.93 -23.81
C GLY A 134 10.21 -2.42 -22.70
N GLY A 135 10.79 -1.61 -21.80
CA GLY A 135 10.21 -1.18 -20.52
C GLY A 135 9.01 -0.23 -20.54
N ARG A 136 8.23 -0.15 -21.63
CA ARG A 136 7.14 0.83 -21.74
C ARG A 136 5.85 0.26 -21.16
N TRP A 137 5.28 0.91 -20.16
CA TRP A 137 4.04 0.47 -19.52
C TRP A 137 2.85 0.89 -20.40
N GLU A 138 2.02 -0.07 -20.79
CA GLU A 138 0.81 0.23 -21.58
C GLU A 138 -0.20 1.05 -20.76
N ALA A 139 -0.92 1.97 -21.42
CA ALA A 139 -1.92 2.83 -20.79
C ALA A 139 -3.23 2.07 -20.49
N ASP A 140 -3.58 1.12 -21.35
CA ASP A 140 -4.74 0.26 -21.22
C ASP A 140 -4.55 -0.80 -20.12
N ARG A 141 -5.60 -1.04 -19.33
CA ARG A 141 -5.54 -1.97 -18.20
C ARG A 141 -5.32 -3.40 -18.65
N ALA A 142 -6.03 -3.86 -19.67
CA ALA A 142 -5.93 -5.24 -20.15
C ALA A 142 -4.56 -5.51 -20.79
N ALA A 143 -4.08 -4.55 -21.60
CA ALA A 143 -2.74 -4.62 -22.18
C ALA A 143 -1.64 -4.64 -21.11
N ARG A 144 -1.76 -3.80 -20.07
CA ARG A 144 -0.81 -3.78 -18.94
C ARG A 144 -0.83 -5.08 -18.15
N GLU A 145 -2.01 -5.65 -17.88
CA GLU A 145 -2.12 -6.94 -17.18
C GLU A 145 -1.48 -8.07 -17.99
N ALA A 146 -1.68 -8.11 -19.30
CA ALA A 146 -1.04 -9.08 -20.21
C ALA A 146 0.48 -8.89 -20.24
N GLU A 147 0.95 -7.65 -20.32
CA GLU A 147 2.37 -7.31 -20.30
C GLU A 147 3.03 -7.78 -19.00
N LEU A 148 2.44 -7.47 -17.84
CA LEU A 148 2.97 -7.88 -16.54
C LEU A 148 2.99 -9.41 -16.38
N LYS A 149 1.97 -10.12 -16.90
CA LYS A 149 1.97 -11.59 -16.92
C LYS A 149 3.13 -12.11 -17.78
N SER A 150 3.28 -11.60 -19.00
CA SER A 150 4.38 -12.03 -19.90
C SER A 150 5.77 -11.78 -19.31
N ARG A 151 5.98 -10.63 -18.63
CA ARG A 151 7.25 -10.32 -17.94
C ARG A 151 7.52 -11.29 -16.78
N LYS A 152 6.49 -11.63 -15.99
CA LYS A 152 6.60 -12.62 -14.90
C LYS A 152 6.96 -14.01 -15.43
N GLU A 153 6.28 -14.46 -16.48
CA GLU A 153 6.55 -15.76 -17.10
C GLU A 153 8.00 -15.87 -17.60
N ARG A 154 8.49 -14.83 -18.28
CA ARG A 154 9.89 -14.74 -18.73
C ARG A 154 10.88 -14.81 -17.56
N MET A 155 10.65 -14.01 -16.53
CA MET A 155 11.50 -13.99 -15.33
C MET A 155 11.59 -15.36 -14.66
N ILE A 156 10.49 -16.12 -14.62
CA ILE A 156 10.46 -17.48 -14.06
C ILE A 156 11.33 -18.43 -14.89
N LEU A 157 11.26 -18.34 -16.23
CA LEU A 157 12.08 -19.17 -17.11
C LEU A 157 13.56 -18.82 -16.99
N ASP A 158 13.91 -17.53 -16.98
CA ASP A 158 15.30 -17.08 -16.83
C ASP A 158 15.88 -17.47 -15.46
N ALA A 159 15.10 -17.31 -14.39
CA ALA A 159 15.49 -17.76 -13.05
C ALA A 159 15.75 -19.26 -13.03
N ARG A 160 14.92 -20.07 -13.71
CA ARG A 160 15.12 -21.52 -13.83
C ARG A 160 16.42 -21.85 -14.55
N ARG A 161 16.74 -21.17 -15.66
CA ARG A 161 18.01 -21.36 -16.38
C ARG A 161 19.21 -21.03 -15.50
N ARG A 162 19.21 -19.84 -14.88
CA ARG A 162 20.29 -19.41 -13.95
C ARG A 162 20.47 -20.36 -12.77
N MET A 163 19.38 -20.93 -12.26
CA MET A 163 19.45 -21.92 -11.18
C MET A 163 20.10 -23.22 -11.66
N LEU A 164 19.73 -23.72 -12.85
CA LEU A 164 20.35 -24.93 -13.42
C LEU A 164 21.83 -24.74 -13.73
N GLU A 165 22.24 -23.57 -14.23
CA GLU A 165 23.65 -23.22 -14.45
C GLU A 165 24.44 -23.21 -13.13
N LYS A 166 23.87 -22.61 -12.07
CA LYS A 166 24.49 -22.62 -10.73
C LYS A 166 24.59 -24.02 -10.15
N GLN A 167 23.59 -24.87 -10.35
CA GLN A 167 23.62 -26.27 -9.89
C GLN A 167 24.72 -27.05 -10.63
N LYS A 168 24.79 -26.96 -11.95
CA LYS A 168 25.86 -27.58 -12.74
C LYS A 168 27.25 -27.09 -12.32
N LYS A 169 27.41 -25.78 -12.05
CA LYS A 169 28.66 -25.21 -11.58
C LYS A 169 29.04 -25.67 -10.17
N ALA A 170 28.06 -25.82 -9.27
CA ALA A 170 28.27 -26.32 -7.91
C ALA A 170 28.63 -27.82 -7.90
N GLU A 171 28.04 -28.59 -8.80
CA GLU A 171 28.34 -30.03 -8.98
C GLU A 171 29.71 -30.25 -9.64
N ALA A 172 30.13 -29.35 -10.54
CA ALA A 172 31.45 -29.38 -11.18
C ALA A 172 32.60 -28.80 -10.32
N ALA A 173 32.31 -28.28 -9.13
CA ALA A 173 33.31 -27.88 -8.15
C ALA A 173 33.42 -28.97 -7.06
N PRO A 174 34.18 -30.06 -7.30
CA PRO A 174 34.38 -31.09 -6.30
C PRO A 174 35.10 -30.50 -5.08
N VAL A 175 34.61 -30.92 -3.92
CA VAL A 175 35.18 -30.73 -2.58
C VAL A 175 36.69 -30.95 -2.61
N ASP A 176 37.49 -29.92 -2.31
CA ASP A 176 38.90 -30.10 -1.94
C ASP A 176 38.94 -30.89 -0.62
N PRO A 177 39.44 -32.15 -0.59
CA PRO A 177 39.58 -32.92 0.64
C PRO A 177 40.89 -32.54 1.34
N ALA A 178 41.08 -31.28 1.72
CA ALA A 178 42.33 -30.75 2.26
C ALA A 178 42.21 -30.06 3.63
N THR A 179 41.28 -30.52 4.46
CA THR A 179 41.32 -30.30 5.92
C THR A 179 41.03 -31.61 6.63
N ALA A 180 41.94 -32.56 6.43
CA ALA A 180 42.21 -33.61 7.40
C ALA A 180 43.65 -33.36 7.88
N GLU A 181 43.77 -32.65 9.00
CA GLU A 181 44.78 -32.79 10.08
C GLU A 181 44.53 -31.74 11.16
#